data_AF-A0A964YQX0-F1
#
_entry.id   AF-A0A964YQX0-F1
#
_cell.length_a   1.000
_cell.length_b   1.000
_cell.length_c   1.000
_cell.angle_alpha   90.00
_cell.angle_beta   90.00
_cell.angle_gamma   90.00
#
_symmetry.space_group_name_H-M   'P 1'
#
loop_
_entity.id
_entity.type
_entity.pdbx_description
1 polymer ?
#
loop_
_entity_poly.entity_id
_entity_poly.type
_entity_poly.pdbx_seq_one_letter_code
_entity_poly.pdbx_strand_id
1 'polypeptide(L)'
;MRDPLKCSKIKEQVAVEVKVKTFQVEEQQTIVHCSLDAPYGTSYRIWKTTYLLTEKGHRCPLVAWRGICLAPQWMSIPPGEAHFTLIFTGLPSDCKQFSLIENIPWLKGIKVLDIPRNSSDVYRVTV
;
A
#
# COMPACT_ATOMS: atom_id res chain seq x y z
N MET A 1 64.03 -38.48 -23.25
CA MET A 1 63.79 -37.11 -22.72
C MET A 1 62.44 -36.67 -23.26
N ARG A 2 61.58 -36.10 -22.40
CA ARG A 2 60.11 -36.02 -22.54
C ARG A 2 59.66 -35.25 -23.78
N ASP A 3 58.73 -35.82 -24.54
CA ASP A 3 57.93 -35.11 -25.55
C ASP A 3 56.60 -34.70 -24.89
N PRO A 4 56.33 -33.41 -24.64
CA PRO A 4 55.12 -33.00 -23.95
C PRO A 4 53.93 -32.98 -24.92
N LEU A 5 53.02 -33.93 -24.71
CA LEU A 5 51.68 -33.97 -25.30
C LEU A 5 51.00 -32.58 -25.21
N LYS A 6 50.71 -32.06 -26.40
CA LYS A 6 50.04 -30.81 -26.69
C LYS A 6 48.60 -30.85 -26.16
N CYS A 7 48.34 -30.16 -25.06
CA CYS A 7 46.99 -30.02 -24.51
C CYS A 7 46.26 -28.89 -25.25
N SER A 8 45.30 -29.26 -26.10
CA SER A 8 44.47 -28.35 -26.90
C SER A 8 43.50 -27.54 -26.02
N LYS A 9 43.42 -26.23 -26.28
CA LYS A 9 42.48 -25.30 -25.63
C LYS A 9 41.04 -25.71 -25.96
N ILE A 10 40.27 -26.16 -24.97
CA ILE A 10 38.81 -26.26 -25.08
C ILE A 10 38.24 -24.90 -24.68
N LYS A 11 37.74 -24.15 -25.65
CA LYS A 11 36.83 -23.02 -25.41
C LYS A 11 35.42 -23.58 -25.50
N GLU A 12 34.74 -23.67 -24.38
CA GLU A 12 33.31 -23.95 -24.37
C GLU A 12 32.62 -22.78 -23.63
N GLN A 13 32.17 -21.80 -24.43
CA GLN A 13 31.25 -20.77 -23.97
C GLN A 13 29.86 -21.20 -24.41
N VAL A 14 29.15 -21.93 -23.55
CA VAL A 14 27.72 -22.20 -23.74
C VAL A 14 26.98 -20.96 -23.28
N ALA A 15 26.55 -20.14 -24.23
CA ALA A 15 25.59 -19.08 -23.99
C ALA A 15 24.22 -19.74 -23.77
N VAL A 16 23.83 -19.91 -22.51
CA VAL A 16 22.47 -20.34 -22.15
C VAL A 16 21.57 -19.11 -22.25
N GLU A 17 20.77 -19.03 -23.31
CA GLU A 17 19.68 -18.06 -23.39
C GLU A 17 18.58 -18.46 -22.41
N VAL A 18 18.63 -17.90 -21.19
CA VAL A 18 17.59 -18.06 -20.20
C VAL A 18 16.37 -17.24 -20.63
N LYS A 19 15.34 -17.90 -21.16
CA LYS A 19 14.02 -17.29 -21.38
C LYS A 19 13.36 -17.00 -20.03
N VAL A 20 13.56 -15.78 -19.52
CA VAL A 20 12.88 -15.26 -18.34
C VAL A 20 11.40 -15.09 -18.65
N LYS A 21 10.54 -15.93 -18.08
CA LYS A 21 9.09 -15.70 -18.07
C LYS A 21 8.81 -14.60 -17.05
N THR A 22 8.49 -13.40 -17.51
CA THR A 22 8.02 -12.32 -16.65
C THR A 22 6.59 -12.62 -16.21
N PHE A 23 6.40 -12.88 -14.92
CA PHE A 23 5.07 -12.95 -14.31
C PHE A 23 4.64 -11.51 -13.98
N GLN A 24 3.63 -11.00 -14.68
CA GLN A 24 3.05 -9.69 -14.39
C GLN A 24 1.80 -9.90 -13.54
N VAL A 25 1.88 -9.53 -12.25
CA VAL A 25 0.69 -9.34 -11.42
C VAL A 25 0.42 -7.85 -11.44
N GLU A 26 -0.72 -7.47 -12.01
CA GLU A 26 -1.22 -6.12 -11.83
C GLU A 26 -1.71 -6.00 -10.39
N GLU A 27 -0.95 -5.29 -9.55
CA GLU A 27 -1.42 -4.99 -8.20
C GLU A 27 -2.58 -4.02 -8.30
N GLN A 28 -3.81 -4.52 -8.12
CA GLN A 28 -4.95 -3.65 -7.89
C GLN A 28 -4.74 -2.97 -6.53
N GLN A 29 -4.85 -1.64 -6.51
CA GLN A 29 -4.65 -0.81 -5.32
C GLN A 29 -5.89 0.04 -5.09
N THR A 30 -6.24 0.26 -3.83
CA THR A 30 -7.35 1.13 -3.44
C THR A 30 -6.78 2.40 -2.84
N ILE A 31 -7.13 3.56 -3.41
CA ILE A 31 -6.58 4.86 -3.02
C ILE A 31 -7.65 5.66 -2.29
N VAL A 32 -7.35 6.11 -1.08
CA VAL A 32 -8.24 6.95 -0.28
C VAL A 32 -7.52 8.27 0.01
N HIS A 33 -8.03 9.35 -0.57
CA HIS A 33 -7.65 10.70 -0.20
C HIS A 33 -8.48 11.13 1.00
N CYS A 34 -7.80 11.49 2.08
CA CYS A 34 -8.43 11.94 3.33
C CYS A 34 -8.27 13.45 3.47
N SER A 35 -9.32 14.13 3.92
CA SER A 35 -9.24 15.47 4.49
C SER A 35 -9.53 15.45 5.98
N LEU A 36 -8.82 16.29 6.74
CA LEU A 36 -9.00 16.48 8.18
C LEU A 36 -9.12 17.99 8.44
N ASP A 37 -10.22 18.41 9.05
CA ASP A 37 -10.38 19.79 9.50
C ASP A 37 -9.62 20.00 10.82
N ALA A 38 -8.74 21.00 10.82
CA ALA A 38 -7.89 21.36 11.95
C ALA A 38 -7.93 22.88 12.15
N PRO A 39 -9.09 23.47 12.55
CA PRO A 39 -9.28 24.92 12.57
C PRO A 39 -8.30 25.66 13.49
N TYR A 40 -7.76 24.97 14.50
CA TYR A 40 -6.76 25.52 15.44
C TYR A 40 -5.38 24.83 15.32
N GLY A 41 -5.19 24.03 14.27
CA GLY A 41 -4.06 23.12 14.14
C GLY A 41 -4.20 21.92 15.06
N THR A 42 -3.42 20.88 14.79
CA THR A 42 -3.41 19.66 15.60
C THR A 42 -2.10 18.89 15.42
N SER A 43 -1.94 17.78 16.13
CA SER A 43 -0.95 16.78 15.79
C SER A 43 -1.67 15.50 15.41
N TYR A 44 -1.35 14.96 14.24
CA TYR A 44 -2.02 13.77 13.72
C TYR A 44 -1.00 12.75 13.23
N ARG A 45 -1.44 11.51 13.20
CA ARG A 45 -0.68 10.35 12.72
C ARG A 45 -1.66 9.27 12.34
N ILE A 46 -1.17 8.26 11.64
CA ILE A 46 -1.92 7.04 11.34
C ILE A 46 -1.17 5.81 11.84
N TRP A 47 -1.88 4.77 12.22
CA TRP A 47 -1.34 3.48 12.58
C TRP A 47 -1.27 2.52 11.40
N LYS A 48 -0.27 1.65 11.40
CA LYS A 48 -0.17 0.53 10.44
C LYS A 48 -1.35 -0.44 10.52
N THR A 49 -2.09 -0.43 11.63
CA THR A 49 -3.33 -1.18 11.84
C THR A 49 -4.56 -0.52 11.21
N THR A 50 -4.35 0.39 10.25
CA THR A 50 -5.41 0.93 9.40
C THR A 50 -5.62 0.03 8.19
N TYR A 51 -6.88 -0.28 7.89
CA TYR A 51 -7.28 -1.16 6.80
C TYR A 51 -8.66 -0.78 6.26
N LEU A 52 -8.98 -1.28 5.07
CA LEU A 52 -10.35 -1.28 4.56
C LEU A 52 -11.05 -2.58 4.99
N LEU A 53 -12.24 -2.47 5.56
CA LEU A 53 -13.09 -3.60 5.93
C LEU A 53 -14.26 -3.70 4.96
N THR A 54 -14.26 -4.74 4.13
CA THR A 54 -15.40 -5.04 3.24
C THR A 54 -16.62 -5.47 4.04
N GLU A 55 -17.80 -5.40 3.43
CA GLU A 55 -19.07 -5.89 3.98
C GLU A 55 -19.06 -7.38 4.33
N LYS A 56 -18.18 -8.16 3.69
CA LYS A 56 -18.00 -9.60 3.94
C LYS A 56 -16.94 -9.89 5.00
N GLY A 57 -16.38 -8.86 5.64
CA GLY A 57 -15.37 -8.99 6.69
C GLY A 57 -13.94 -9.17 6.19
N HIS A 58 -13.69 -9.14 4.88
CA HIS A 58 -12.32 -9.14 4.33
C HIS A 58 -11.62 -7.83 4.65
N ARG A 59 -10.35 -7.91 5.09
CA ARG A 59 -9.51 -6.76 5.43
C ARG A 59 -8.46 -6.51 4.36
N CYS A 60 -8.46 -5.31 3.79
CA CYS A 60 -7.45 -4.85 2.84
C CYS A 60 -6.43 -3.97 3.56
N PRO A 61 -5.20 -4.43 3.82
CA PRO A 61 -4.21 -3.70 4.63
C PRO A 61 -3.65 -2.45 3.92
N LEU A 62 -3.24 -1.46 4.72
CA LEU A 62 -2.47 -0.30 4.27
C LEU A 62 -1.09 -0.73 3.78
N VAL A 63 -0.72 -0.34 2.55
CA VAL A 63 0.58 -0.64 1.95
C VAL A 63 1.47 0.59 1.79
N ALA A 64 0.88 1.77 1.63
CA ALA A 64 1.62 3.03 1.53
C ALA A 64 0.79 4.24 1.97
N TRP A 65 1.46 5.33 2.32
CA TRP A 65 0.84 6.59 2.72
C TRP A 65 1.67 7.78 2.24
N ARG A 66 1.02 8.94 2.08
CA ARG A 66 1.63 10.20 1.66
C ARG A 66 0.98 11.37 2.41
N GLY A 67 1.79 12.37 2.77
CA GLY A 67 1.32 13.57 3.48
C GLY A 67 0.99 13.35 4.96
N ILE A 68 1.38 12.21 5.54
CA ILE A 68 1.16 11.91 6.96
C ILE A 68 2.25 10.99 7.53
N CYS A 69 2.43 10.99 8.86
CA CYS A 69 3.38 10.12 9.57
C CYS A 69 2.70 8.90 10.17
N LEU A 70 3.45 7.80 10.31
CA LEU A 70 3.01 6.64 11.06
C LEU A 70 3.29 6.79 12.56
N ALA A 71 2.40 6.24 13.38
CA ALA A 71 2.68 5.99 14.79
C ALA A 71 3.99 5.18 14.96
N PRO A 72 4.82 5.50 15.97
CA PRO A 72 4.53 6.41 17.08
C PRO A 72 4.78 7.90 16.77
N GLN A 73 5.35 8.24 15.60
CA GLN A 73 5.67 9.62 15.26
C GLN A 73 4.40 10.45 15.05
N TRP A 74 4.45 11.71 15.47
CA TRP A 74 3.39 12.70 15.29
C TRP A 74 3.81 13.72 14.24
N MET A 75 2.87 14.10 13.38
CA MET A 75 3.03 15.21 12.45
C MET A 75 2.23 16.40 12.96
N SER A 76 2.88 17.56 13.06
CA SER A 76 2.18 18.82 13.36
C SER A 76 1.45 19.28 12.11
N ILE A 77 0.17 19.61 12.27
CA ILE A 77 -0.73 20.13 11.26
C ILE A 77 -1.05 21.57 11.65
N PRO A 78 -0.74 22.58 10.82
CA PRO A 78 -1.09 23.96 11.10
C PRO A 78 -2.61 24.18 11.03
N PRO A 79 -3.12 25.32 11.53
CA PRO A 79 -4.52 25.70 11.38
C PRO A 79 -5.00 25.68 9.93
N GLY A 80 -6.15 25.06 9.68
CA GLY A 80 -6.76 24.92 8.35
C GLY A 80 -7.17 23.48 8.07
N GLU A 81 -7.12 23.09 6.80
CA GLU A 81 -7.43 21.74 6.33
C GLU A 81 -6.14 20.99 5.99
N ALA A 82 -6.03 19.74 6.42
CA ALA A 82 -4.95 18.85 6.05
C ALA A 82 -5.42 17.77 5.07
N HIS A 83 -4.56 17.45 4.10
CA HIS A 83 -4.82 16.40 3.14
C HIS A 83 -3.71 15.35 3.16
N PHE A 84 -4.11 14.09 3.17
CA PHE A 84 -3.19 12.97 3.07
C PHE A 84 -3.80 11.85 2.24
N THR A 85 -2.97 10.92 1.79
CA THR A 85 -3.40 9.81 0.95
C THR A 85 -2.97 8.50 1.56
N LEU A 86 -3.91 7.57 1.65
CA LEU A 86 -3.71 6.20 2.10
C LEU A 86 -3.92 5.25 0.93
N ILE A 87 -3.01 4.28 0.78
CA ILE A 87 -3.00 3.32 -0.31
C ILE A 87 -3.06 1.93 0.31
N PHE A 88 -4.06 1.16 -0.09
CA PHE A 88 -4.36 -0.18 0.40
C PHE A 88 -4.27 -1.19 -0.74
N THR A 89 -4.14 -2.47 -0.38
CA THR A 89 -4.37 -3.54 -1.37
C THR A 89 -5.74 -3.41 -2.03
N GLY A 90 -5.88 -3.96 -3.23
CA GLY A 90 -7.11 -3.92 -4.01
C GLY A 90 -8.29 -4.57 -3.29
N LEU A 91 -9.48 -4.01 -3.51
CA LEU A 91 -10.73 -4.58 -3.02
C LEU A 91 -11.05 -5.88 -3.77
N PRO A 92 -11.54 -6.94 -3.07
CA PRO A 92 -12.03 -8.15 -3.72
C PRO A 92 -13.06 -7.84 -4.79
N SER A 93 -13.05 -8.58 -5.92
CA SER A 93 -13.94 -8.31 -7.07
C SER A 93 -15.44 -8.29 -6.75
N ASP A 94 -15.86 -8.94 -5.68
CA ASP A 94 -17.24 -9.07 -5.22
C ASP A 94 -17.63 -8.05 -4.14
N CYS A 95 -16.71 -7.17 -3.73
CA CYS A 95 -16.96 -6.11 -2.78
C CYS A 95 -17.84 -5.01 -3.39
N LYS A 96 -18.90 -4.62 -2.67
CA LYS A 96 -19.84 -3.55 -3.05
C LYS A 96 -19.74 -2.32 -2.16
N GLN A 97 -19.32 -2.50 -0.91
CA GLN A 97 -19.10 -1.42 0.05
C GLN A 97 -18.01 -1.81 1.03
N PHE A 98 -17.32 -0.83 1.59
CA PHE A 98 -16.29 -1.07 2.60
C PHE A 98 -16.23 0.09 3.58
N SER A 99 -15.51 -0.11 4.68
CA SER A 99 -15.26 0.92 5.70
C SER A 99 -13.76 1.15 5.86
N LEU A 100 -13.34 2.40 6.03
CA LEU A 100 -11.98 2.75 6.45
C LEU A 100 -11.92 2.67 7.99
N ILE A 101 -11.08 1.76 8.51
CA ILE A 101 -10.98 1.51 9.94
C ILE A 101 -9.51 1.60 10.36
N GLU A 102 -9.23 2.43 11.36
CA GLU A 102 -7.99 2.41 12.10
C GLU A 102 -8.20 1.68 13.43
N ASN A 103 -7.68 0.46 13.52
CA ASN A 103 -7.82 -0.36 14.71
C ASN A 103 -6.71 -0.05 15.71
N ILE A 104 -7.03 0.76 16.72
CA ILE A 104 -6.10 1.10 17.79
C ILE A 104 -6.71 0.72 19.15
N PRO A 105 -5.88 0.49 20.19
CA PRO A 105 -6.37 0.10 21.52
C PRO A 105 -7.29 1.14 22.21
N TRP A 106 -7.35 2.36 21.69
CA TRP A 106 -8.07 3.49 22.27
C TRP A 106 -9.28 3.88 21.40
N LEU A 107 -10.34 4.42 21.97
CA LEU A 107 -11.60 4.75 21.28
C LEU A 107 -11.52 5.89 20.23
N LYS A 108 -10.33 6.31 19.80
CA LYS A 108 -10.11 7.49 18.93
C LYS A 108 -9.50 7.18 17.55
N GLY A 109 -9.61 5.95 17.07
CA GLY A 109 -9.18 5.62 15.70
C GLY A 109 -10.14 6.16 14.64
N ILE A 110 -9.63 6.39 13.42
CA ILE A 110 -10.44 6.71 12.24
C ILE A 110 -11.49 5.61 12.00
N LYS A 111 -12.74 6.03 11.76
CA LYS A 111 -13.82 5.17 11.26
C LYS A 111 -14.69 5.93 10.26
N VAL A 112 -14.57 5.58 8.99
CA VAL A 112 -15.49 6.03 7.93
C VAL A 112 -16.20 4.79 7.41
N LEU A 113 -17.51 4.72 7.64
CA LEU A 113 -18.30 3.51 7.41
C LEU A 113 -19.01 3.53 6.07
N ASP A 114 -19.27 2.33 5.55
CA ASP A 114 -20.21 2.08 4.44
C ASP A 114 -19.96 2.91 3.17
N ILE A 115 -18.68 3.08 2.81
CA ILE A 115 -18.24 3.70 1.56
C ILE A 115 -18.65 2.80 0.39
N PRO A 116 -19.52 3.24 -0.53
CA PRO A 116 -19.90 2.45 -1.70
C PRO A 116 -18.72 2.31 -2.66
N ARG A 117 -18.45 1.11 -3.16
CA ARG A 117 -17.39 0.87 -4.14
C ARG A 117 -17.72 1.57 -5.46
N ASN A 118 -16.70 2.16 -6.08
CA ASN A 118 -16.78 2.73 -7.43
C ASN A 118 -15.80 2.03 -8.39
N SER A 119 -15.93 2.31 -9.70
CA SER A 119 -15.12 1.64 -10.74
C SER A 119 -13.66 2.09 -10.80
N SER A 120 -13.31 3.21 -10.15
CA SER A 120 -11.93 3.74 -10.16
C SER A 120 -11.08 3.23 -9.01
N ASP A 121 -11.72 2.69 -7.95
CA ASP A 121 -11.09 2.39 -6.67
C ASP A 121 -10.30 3.56 -6.05
N VAL A 122 -10.68 4.80 -6.42
CA VAL A 122 -10.21 6.06 -5.83
C VAL A 122 -11.36 6.74 -5.08
N TYR A 123 -11.11 7.09 -3.83
CA TYR A 123 -12.12 7.64 -2.92
C TYR A 123 -11.63 8.92 -2.25
N ARG A 124 -12.57 9.77 -1.84
CA ARG A 124 -12.33 10.97 -1.05
C ARG A 124 -13.21 10.91 0.19
N VAL A 125 -12.62 11.10 1.37
CA VAL A 125 -13.32 11.04 2.66
C VAL A 125 -12.84 12.16 3.58
N THR A 126 -13.71 12.58 4.50
CA THR A 126 -13.34 13.45 5.61
C THR A 126 -13.21 12.60 6.88
N VAL A 127 -12.14 12.81 7.65
CA VAL A 127 -11.80 12.07 8.87
C VAL A 127 -11.69 12.98 10.09
#